data_AF-A0A950Y3F6-F1
#
_entry.id   AF-A0A950Y3F6-F1
#
_cell.length_a   1.000
_cell.length_b   1.000
_cell.length_c   1.000
_cell.angle_alpha   90.00
_cell.angle_beta   90.00
_cell.angle_gamma   90.00
#
_symmetry.space_group_name_H-M   'P 1'
#
loop_
_entity.id
_entity.type
_entity.pdbx_description
1 polymer ?
#
loop_
_entity_poly.entity_id
_entity_poly.type
_entity_poly.pdbx_seq_one_letter_code
_entity_poly.pdbx_strand_id
1 'polypeptide(L)'
;MSKQDEGSLILKLYELRREETMRKARNWYFAEFNPESVADFSAAMFSEHSGHLRMVTTYWDMAAALVNKGAISMEMFNAANGEHIGVFAKLEPLLKEIRAAFAPEYLEQ
;
A
#
# COMPACT_ATOMS: atom_id res chain seq x y z
N MET A 1 5.48 -17.45 16.09
CA MET A 1 5.16 -17.91 14.73
C MET A 1 6.39 -18.60 14.17
N SER A 2 6.26 -19.72 13.45
CA SER A 2 7.43 -20.38 12.84
C SER A 2 7.91 -19.60 11.62
N LYS A 3 9.16 -19.79 11.19
CA LYS A 3 9.66 -19.18 9.95
C LYS A 3 8.88 -19.64 8.72
N GLN A 4 8.35 -20.86 8.77
CA GLN A 4 7.49 -21.43 7.74
C GLN A 4 6.17 -20.66 7.63
N ASP A 5 5.53 -20.34 8.76
CA ASP A 5 4.28 -19.58 8.78
C ASP A 5 4.50 -18.14 8.25
N GLU A 6 5.57 -17.46 8.69
CA GLU A 6 5.94 -16.14 8.16
C GLU A 6 6.16 -16.20 6.64
N GLY A 7 6.89 -17.23 6.18
CA GLY A 7 7.13 -17.49 4.77
C GLY A 7 5.85 -17.72 3.98
N SER A 8 4.90 -18.47 4.53
CA SER A 8 3.58 -18.68 3.90
C SER A 8 2.78 -17.39 3.77
N LEU A 9 2.81 -16.51 4.78
CA LEU A 9 2.17 -15.19 4.69
C LEU A 9 2.83 -14.32 3.63
N ILE A 10 4.16 -14.29 3.55
CA ILE A 10 4.90 -13.55 2.51
C ILE A 10 4.57 -14.07 1.11
N LEU A 11 4.54 -15.39 0.91
CA LEU A 11 4.15 -15.99 -0.36
C LEU A 11 2.70 -15.63 -0.71
N LYS A 12 1.81 -15.56 0.29
CA LYS A 12 0.42 -15.15 0.05
C LYS A 12 0.30 -13.69 -0.39
N LEU A 13 1.05 -12.79 0.26
CA LEU A 13 1.16 -11.40 -0.18
C LEU A 13 1.67 -11.32 -1.63
N TYR A 14 2.72 -12.07 -1.96
CA TYR A 14 3.25 -12.13 -3.32
C TYR A 14 2.23 -12.62 -4.37
N GLU A 15 1.42 -13.64 -4.04
CA GLU A 15 0.33 -14.09 -4.92
C GLU A 15 -0.69 -12.98 -5.18
N LEU A 16 -1.20 -12.34 -4.12
CA LEU A 16 -2.21 -11.29 -4.21
C LEU A 16 -1.69 -10.07 -5.01
N ARG A 17 -0.43 -9.69 -4.79
CA ARG A 17 0.21 -8.57 -5.49
C ARG A 17 0.39 -8.80 -7.01
N ARG A 18 0.29 -10.06 -7.46
CA ARG A 18 0.41 -10.46 -8.86
C ARG A 18 -0.91 -10.68 -9.56
N GLU A 19 -2.04 -10.62 -8.85
CA GLU A 19 -3.36 -10.64 -9.49
C GLU A 19 -3.42 -9.58 -10.61
N GLU A 20 -4.12 -9.88 -11.70
CA GLU A 20 -4.05 -9.09 -12.94
C GLU A 20 -4.49 -7.64 -12.70
N THR A 21 -5.60 -7.45 -12.00
CA THR A 21 -6.13 -6.12 -11.67
C THR A 21 -5.18 -5.39 -10.72
N MET A 22 -4.67 -6.07 -9.69
CA MET A 22 -3.69 -5.49 -8.78
C MET A 22 -2.40 -5.07 -9.50
N ARG A 23 -1.96 -5.83 -10.51
CA ARG A 23 -0.79 -5.48 -11.33
C ARG A 23 -1.05 -4.23 -12.17
N LYS A 24 -2.23 -4.10 -12.78
CA LYS A 24 -2.65 -2.89 -13.51
C LYS A 24 -2.70 -1.67 -12.57
N ALA A 25 -3.30 -1.84 -11.38
CA ALA A 25 -3.39 -0.80 -10.37
C ALA A 25 -2.01 -0.30 -9.92
N ARG A 26 -1.08 -1.22 -9.64
CA ARG A 26 0.30 -0.89 -9.29
C ARG A 26 1.04 -0.18 -10.41
N ASN A 27 0.91 -0.66 -11.66
CA ASN A 27 1.53 -0.01 -12.81
C ASN A 27 1.06 1.45 -12.94
N TRP A 28 -0.25 1.67 -12.89
CA TRP A 28 -0.83 3.01 -12.91
C TRP A 28 -0.34 3.87 -11.73
N TYR A 29 -0.34 3.32 -10.50
CA TYR A 29 0.08 4.04 -9.31
C TYR A 29 1.52 4.57 -9.41
N PHE A 30 2.43 3.77 -9.98
CA PHE A 30 3.83 4.16 -10.11
C PHE A 30 4.13 4.98 -11.36
N ALA A 31 3.47 4.70 -12.49
CA ALA A 31 3.76 5.36 -13.76
C ALA A 31 3.00 6.68 -13.95
N GLU A 32 1.76 6.78 -13.47
CA GLU A 32 0.83 7.86 -13.86
C GLU A 32 0.37 8.69 -12.67
N PHE A 33 0.12 8.06 -11.51
CA PHE A 33 -0.33 8.77 -10.33
C PHE A 33 0.83 9.49 -9.64
N ASN A 34 0.94 10.81 -9.79
CA ASN A 34 1.96 11.65 -9.14
C ASN A 34 1.29 12.89 -8.52
N PRO A 35 0.56 12.72 -7.40
CA PRO A 35 -0.17 13.82 -6.80
C PRO A 35 0.79 14.85 -6.20
N GLU A 36 0.53 16.13 -6.43
CA GLU A 36 1.28 17.24 -5.82
C GLU A 36 0.46 17.94 -4.73
N SER A 37 -0.82 17.60 -4.63
CA SER A 37 -1.77 18.18 -3.67
C SER A 37 -2.82 17.16 -3.21
N VAL A 38 -3.49 17.45 -2.08
CA VAL A 38 -4.65 16.68 -1.64
C VAL A 38 -5.82 16.73 -2.65
N ALA A 39 -5.88 17.78 -3.49
CA ALA A 39 -6.86 17.89 -4.55
C ALA A 39 -6.60 16.87 -5.66
N ASP A 40 -5.34 16.63 -6.05
CA ASP A 40 -4.98 15.58 -7.03
C ASP A 40 -5.28 14.19 -6.50
N PHE A 41 -4.96 13.96 -5.22
CA PHE A 41 -5.33 12.72 -4.53
C PHE A 41 -6.85 12.53 -4.54
N SER A 42 -7.61 13.58 -4.21
CA SER A 42 -9.08 13.56 -4.22
C SER A 42 -9.63 13.28 -5.62
N ALA A 43 -9.07 13.91 -6.65
CA ALA A 43 -9.45 13.68 -8.03
C ALA A 43 -9.28 12.21 -8.43
N ALA A 44 -8.15 11.59 -8.07
CA ALA A 44 -7.93 10.16 -8.29
C ALA A 44 -8.88 9.28 -7.46
N MET A 45 -9.16 9.66 -6.20
CA MET A 45 -10.10 8.95 -5.33
C MET A 45 -11.54 8.92 -5.85
N PHE A 46 -11.92 9.87 -6.71
CA PHE A 46 -13.27 9.97 -7.28
C PHE A 46 -13.30 9.81 -8.81
N SER A 47 -12.22 9.33 -9.43
CA SER A 47 -12.17 9.03 -10.87
C SER A 47 -12.38 7.53 -11.16
N GLU A 48 -12.25 7.15 -12.44
CA GLU A 48 -12.19 5.75 -12.86
C GLU A 48 -11.04 4.96 -12.20
N HIS A 49 -9.99 5.64 -11.74
CA HIS A 49 -8.86 5.03 -11.04
C HIS A 49 -9.04 4.92 -9.51
N SER A 50 -10.20 5.31 -8.98
CA SER A 50 -10.51 5.19 -7.55
C SER A 50 -10.24 3.77 -7.02
N GLY A 51 -10.62 2.76 -7.79
CA GLY A 51 -10.34 1.36 -7.45
C GLY A 51 -8.85 1.03 -7.40
N HIS A 52 -8.06 1.51 -8.37
CA HIS A 52 -6.62 1.28 -8.42
C HIS A 52 -5.90 1.90 -7.22
N LEU A 53 -6.19 3.17 -6.91
CA LEU A 53 -5.58 3.86 -5.78
C LEU A 53 -5.86 3.13 -4.47
N ARG A 54 -7.15 2.80 -4.21
CA ARG A 54 -7.56 2.08 -3.00
C ARG A 54 -6.96 0.70 -2.91
N MET A 55 -6.88 -0.05 -4.02
CA MET A 55 -6.27 -1.38 -4.02
C MET A 55 -4.80 -1.32 -3.60
N VAL A 56 -4.01 -0.40 -4.17
CA VAL A 56 -2.58 -0.31 -3.87
C VAL A 56 -2.34 0.13 -2.42
N THR A 57 -3.02 1.19 -1.98
CA THR A 57 -2.76 1.76 -0.65
C THR A 57 -3.25 0.84 0.46
N THR A 58 -4.47 0.30 0.37
CA THR A 58 -5.01 -0.58 1.42
C THR A 58 -4.32 -1.94 1.49
N TYR A 59 -3.84 -2.47 0.35
CA TYR A 59 -3.04 -3.69 0.34
C TYR A 59 -1.74 -3.52 1.15
N TRP A 60 -1.02 -2.42 0.94
CA TRP A 60 0.23 -2.18 1.64
C TRP A 60 0.03 -1.76 3.10
N ASP A 61 -1.06 -1.05 3.39
CA ASP A 61 -1.47 -0.75 4.76
C ASP A 61 -1.75 -2.02 5.57
N MET A 62 -2.54 -2.94 5.01
CA MET A 62 -2.78 -4.26 5.60
C MET A 62 -1.49 -5.06 5.76
N ALA A 63 -0.62 -5.07 4.74
CA ALA A 63 0.66 -5.79 4.81
C ALA A 63 1.57 -5.22 5.92
N ALA A 64 1.61 -3.89 6.09
CA ALA A 64 2.31 -3.24 7.20
C ALA A 64 1.67 -3.59 8.55
N ALA A 65 0.35 -3.65 8.64
CA ALA A 65 -0.35 -4.07 9.86
C ALA A 65 0.04 -5.50 10.29
N LEU A 66 0.24 -6.44 9.36
CA LEU A 66 0.74 -7.78 9.68
C LEU A 66 2.13 -7.74 10.33
N VAL A 67 2.98 -6.82 9.90
CA VAL A 67 4.31 -6.61 10.51
C VAL A 67 4.17 -5.97 11.89
N ASN A 68 3.41 -4.88 11.99
CA ASN A 68 3.23 -4.11 13.22
C ASN A 68 2.56 -4.91 14.35
N LYS A 69 1.71 -5.88 13.99
CA LYS A 69 1.08 -6.80 14.94
C LYS A 69 1.90 -8.07 15.19
N GLY A 70 3.10 -8.18 14.62
CA GLY A 70 4.04 -9.29 14.86
C GLY A 70 3.67 -10.61 14.16
N ALA A 71 2.76 -10.57 13.17
CA ALA A 71 2.46 -11.73 12.35
C ALA A 71 3.56 -12.02 11.32
N ILE A 72 4.29 -11.01 10.87
CA ILE A 72 5.48 -11.16 10.03
C ILE A 72 6.61 -10.36 10.68
N SER A 73 7.80 -10.93 10.84
CA SER A 73 8.93 -10.16 11.33
C SER A 73 9.33 -9.07 10.34
N MET A 74 9.71 -7.90 10.85
CA MET A 74 10.18 -6.78 10.03
C MET A 74 11.37 -7.17 9.14
N GLU A 75 12.29 -7.98 9.65
CA GLU A 75 13.43 -8.52 8.90
C GLU A 75 12.98 -9.33 7.68
N MET A 76 12.08 -10.32 7.89
CA MET A 76 11.57 -11.16 6.79
C MET A 76 10.76 -10.34 5.78
N PHE A 77 9.94 -9.41 6.25
CA PHE A 77 9.12 -8.56 5.39
C PHE A 77 9.98 -7.66 4.49
N ASN A 78 10.98 -6.99 5.07
CA ASN A 78 11.87 -6.08 4.34
C ASN A 78 12.82 -6.82 3.39
N ALA A 79 13.22 -8.05 3.71
CA ALA A 79 14.00 -8.89 2.81
C ALA A 79 13.21 -9.31 1.55
N ALA A 80 11.89 -9.46 1.66
CA ALA A 80 11.03 -9.92 0.56
C ALA A 80 10.31 -8.78 -0.19
N ASN A 81 10.11 -7.61 0.43
CA ASN A 81 9.30 -6.52 -0.11
C ASN A 81 9.98 -5.15 0.01
N GLY A 82 9.96 -4.37 -1.06
CA GLY A 82 10.40 -2.97 -1.05
C GLY A 82 9.35 -1.94 -1.51
N GLU A 83 8.32 -2.37 -2.23
CA GLU A 83 7.38 -1.42 -2.87
C GLU A 83 6.52 -0.61 -1.89
N HIS A 84 6.22 -1.16 -0.71
CA HIS A 84 5.51 -0.43 0.35
C HIS A 84 6.14 0.92 0.69
N ILE A 85 7.48 1.01 0.63
CA ILE A 85 8.23 2.26 0.85
C ILE A 85 7.87 3.27 -0.24
N GLY A 86 7.85 2.86 -1.50
CA GLY A 86 7.49 3.73 -2.62
C GLY A 86 6.03 4.17 -2.58
N VAL A 87 5.12 3.30 -2.13
CA VAL A 87 3.70 3.65 -1.93
C VAL A 87 3.55 4.70 -0.84
N PHE A 88 4.19 4.48 0.31
CA PHE A 88 4.16 5.42 1.44
C PHE A 88 4.82 6.74 1.08
N ALA A 89 6.07 6.73 0.60
CA ALA A 89 6.84 7.93 0.29
C ALA A 89 6.16 8.84 -0.74
N LYS A 90 5.41 8.27 -1.69
CA LYS A 90 4.64 9.06 -2.67
C LYS A 90 3.52 9.88 -2.03
N LEU A 91 2.93 9.40 -0.93
CA LEU A 91 1.82 10.05 -0.24
C LEU A 91 2.21 10.74 1.06
N GLU A 92 3.38 10.43 1.62
CA GLU A 92 3.90 11.01 2.87
C GLU A 92 3.80 12.54 2.90
N PRO A 93 4.18 13.31 1.87
CA PRO A 93 4.09 14.78 1.90
C PRO A 93 2.65 15.30 2.05
N LEU A 94 1.66 14.52 1.58
CA LEU A 94 0.24 14.89 1.56
C LEU A 94 -0.53 14.24 2.72
N LEU A 95 0.11 13.37 3.50
CA LEU A 95 -0.58 12.43 4.37
C LEU A 95 -1.36 13.11 5.49
N LYS A 96 -0.83 14.21 6.02
CA LYS A 96 -1.52 15.04 7.02
C LYS A 96 -2.88 15.53 6.51
N GLU A 97 -2.92 16.04 5.28
CA GLU A 97 -4.15 16.58 4.67
C GLU A 97 -5.10 15.46 4.26
N ILE A 98 -4.57 14.37 3.70
CA ILE A 98 -5.36 13.18 3.37
C ILE A 98 -6.05 12.63 4.63
N ARG A 99 -5.32 12.51 5.75
CA ARG A 99 -5.88 12.00 7.00
C ARG A 99 -6.95 12.91 7.58
N ALA A 100 -6.77 14.23 7.47
CA ALA A 100 -7.78 15.20 7.87
C ALA A 100 -9.04 15.16 7.01
N ALA A 101 -8.91 14.91 5.70
CA ALA A 101 -10.02 14.94 4.75
C ALA A 101 -10.79 13.62 4.63
N PHE A 102 -10.13 12.48 4.80
CA PHE A 102 -10.71 11.16 4.50
C PHE A 102 -10.82 10.25 5.71
N ALA A 103 -9.71 9.94 6.36
CA ALA A 103 -9.68 9.05 7.52
C ALA A 103 -8.39 9.29 8.33
N PRO A 104 -8.47 9.53 9.65
CA PRO A 104 -7.28 9.77 10.49
C PRO A 104 -6.21 8.69 10.32
N GLU A 105 -6.63 7.44 10.15
CA GLU A 105 -5.75 6.27 10.12
C GLU A 105 -5.34 5.85 8.70
N TYR A 106 -5.49 6.75 7.72
CA TYR A 106 -5.09 6.45 6.34
C TYR A 106 -3.58 6.26 6.25
N LEU A 107 -3.13 5.09 5.77
CA LEU A 107 -1.71 4.70 5.68
C LEU A 107 -0.98 4.93 7.02
N GLU A 108 -1.57 4.46 8.11
CA GLU A 108 -1.05 4.61 9.48
C GLU A 108 -0.02 3.54 9.84
N GLN A 109 0.94 3.29 8.94
CA GLN A 109 2.05 2.36 9.19
C GLN A 109 2.67 2.55 10.58
#